data_AF-A0A6V7PKA8-F1
#
_entry.id   AF-A0A6V7PKA8-F1
#
_cell.length_a   1.000
_cell.length_b   1.000
_cell.length_c   1.000
_cell.angle_alpha   90.00
_cell.angle_beta   90.00
_cell.angle_gamma   90.00
#
_symmetry.space_group_name_H-M   'P 1'
#
loop_
_entity.id
_entity.type
_entity.pdbx_description
1 polymer ?
#
loop_
_entity_poly.entity_id
_entity_poly.type
_entity_poly.pdbx_seq_one_letter_code
_entity_poly.pdbx_strand_id
1 'polypeptide(L)'
;MSTLSNNHTPESSLAKLAPLEAVLFDIDGTLCDSDPLHYLAFRELLLEIGYNNGNPIDEEFFIKNIAGRSDTDAARNLFPDWDREKAMKFLDDKEAHYRKLAPKQLVAVNGLNKICKWVSDRGLKRAR
;
A
#
# COMPACT_ATOMS: atom_id res chain seq x y z
N MET A 1 21.38 -5.58 -58.19
CA MET A 1 22.08 -5.63 -56.89
C MET A 1 21.04 -5.67 -55.79
N SER A 2 21.33 -6.45 -54.75
CA SER A 2 20.42 -7.07 -53.79
C SER A 2 19.37 -6.19 -53.13
N THR A 3 18.19 -6.79 -52.97
CA THR A 3 17.20 -6.55 -51.92
C THR A 3 17.83 -6.63 -50.53
N LEU A 4 17.62 -5.63 -49.69
CA LEU A 4 17.76 -5.76 -48.23
C LEU A 4 16.37 -5.56 -47.62
N SER A 5 15.66 -6.68 -47.48
CA SER A 5 14.50 -6.78 -46.60
C SER A 5 15.00 -6.70 -45.16
N ASN A 6 14.70 -5.60 -44.49
CA ASN A 6 15.01 -5.42 -43.07
C ASN A 6 13.91 -6.12 -42.25
N ASN A 7 13.95 -7.45 -42.20
CA ASN A 7 13.11 -8.24 -41.32
C ASN A 7 13.59 -8.07 -39.88
N HIS A 8 13.12 -7.02 -39.20
CA HIS A 8 13.15 -6.98 -37.75
C HIS A 8 12.14 -8.00 -37.23
N THR A 9 12.62 -9.21 -36.93
CA THR A 9 11.89 -10.14 -36.06
C THR A 9 11.74 -9.48 -34.69
N PRO A 10 10.51 -9.29 -34.17
CA PRO A 10 10.34 -8.78 -32.82
C PRO A 10 10.80 -9.87 -31.87
N GLU A 11 12.01 -9.67 -31.34
CA GLU A 11 12.64 -10.43 -30.28
C GLU A 11 11.63 -10.68 -29.16
N SER A 12 11.72 -11.89 -28.60
CA SER A 12 10.73 -12.55 -27.77
C SER A 12 10.01 -11.63 -26.77
N SER A 13 8.78 -11.27 -27.08
CA SER A 13 7.87 -10.75 -26.06
C SER A 13 7.60 -11.87 -25.06
N LEU A 14 7.74 -11.58 -23.76
CA LEU A 14 7.32 -12.47 -22.67
C LEU A 14 5.88 -12.95 -22.86
N ALA A 15 5.01 -12.14 -23.48
CA ALA A 15 3.64 -12.52 -23.80
C ALA A 15 3.52 -13.67 -24.83
N LYS A 16 4.57 -13.93 -25.63
CA LYS A 16 4.63 -15.10 -26.53
C LYS A 16 5.05 -16.38 -25.78
N LEU A 17 5.80 -16.25 -24.69
CA LEU A 17 6.30 -17.38 -23.90
C LEU A 17 5.36 -17.74 -22.74
N ALA A 18 4.71 -16.74 -22.16
CA ALA A 18 3.74 -16.86 -21.07
C ALA A 18 2.62 -15.82 -21.29
N PRO A 19 1.44 -16.24 -21.79
CA PRO A 19 0.30 -15.36 -21.92
C PRO A 19 -0.09 -14.77 -20.56
N LEU A 20 -0.47 -13.49 -20.54
CA LEU A 20 -1.03 -12.89 -19.32
C LEU A 20 -2.41 -13.50 -19.06
N GLU A 21 -2.58 -14.16 -17.92
CA GLU A 21 -3.85 -14.82 -17.57
C GLU A 21 -4.66 -14.08 -16.50
N ALA A 22 -3.97 -13.34 -15.61
CA ALA A 22 -4.59 -12.70 -14.46
C ALA A 22 -3.83 -11.45 -13.99
N VAL A 23 -4.53 -10.58 -13.26
CA VAL A 23 -3.97 -9.44 -12.53
C VAL A 23 -4.41 -9.51 -11.07
N LEU A 24 -3.45 -9.55 -10.15
CA LEU A 24 -3.68 -9.47 -8.71
C LEU A 24 -3.36 -8.04 -8.25
N PHE A 25 -4.33 -7.38 -7.61
CA PHE A 25 -4.13 -6.06 -7.03
C PHE A 25 -3.80 -6.21 -5.55
N ASP A 26 -2.72 -5.56 -5.12
CA ASP A 26 -2.52 -5.20 -3.71
C ASP A 26 -3.52 -4.11 -3.30
N ILE A 27 -3.73 -3.87 -2.01
CA ILE A 27 -4.70 -2.88 -1.51
C ILE A 27 -4.02 -1.53 -1.28
N ASP A 28 -3.11 -1.46 -0.30
CA ASP A 28 -2.52 -0.22 0.17
C ASP A 28 -1.55 0.36 -0.86
N GLY A 29 -1.73 1.63 -1.19
CA GLY A 29 -0.98 2.30 -2.25
C GLY A 29 -1.28 1.80 -3.68
N THR A 30 -2.15 0.80 -3.86
CA THR A 30 -2.45 0.19 -5.17
C THR A 30 -3.92 0.32 -5.57
N LEU A 31 -4.87 -0.02 -4.70
CA LEU A 31 -6.30 0.26 -4.93
C LEU A 31 -6.67 1.63 -4.38
N CYS A 32 -6.05 2.04 -3.28
CA CYS A 32 -6.34 3.28 -2.59
C CYS A 32 -5.08 3.96 -2.10
N ASP A 33 -5.15 5.30 -2.02
CA ASP A 33 -4.17 6.10 -1.30
C ASP A 33 -4.54 6.07 0.20
N SER A 34 -4.01 5.07 0.92
CA SER A 34 -4.31 4.81 2.33
C SER A 34 -3.28 5.38 3.31
N ASP A 35 -2.07 5.72 2.85
CA ASP A 35 -0.97 6.25 3.68
C ASP A 35 -1.37 7.50 4.48
N PRO A 36 -2.05 8.51 3.92
CA PRO A 36 -2.48 9.68 4.68
C PRO A 36 -3.40 9.33 5.85
N LEU A 37 -4.26 8.31 5.68
CA LEU A 37 -5.16 7.85 6.73
C LEU A 37 -4.43 7.01 7.78
N HIS A 38 -3.46 6.19 7.38
CA HIS A 38 -2.60 5.48 8.33
C HIS A 38 -1.81 6.48 9.19
N TYR A 39 -1.19 7.49 8.57
CA TYR A 39 -0.50 8.56 9.28
C TYR A 39 -1.44 9.26 10.27
N LEU A 40 -2.63 9.66 9.83
CA LEU A 40 -3.62 10.30 10.69
C LEU A 40 -3.98 9.41 11.89
N ALA A 41 -4.26 8.12 11.66
CA ALA A 41 -4.64 7.20 12.71
C ALA A 41 -3.54 7.01 13.75
N PHE A 42 -2.28 6.86 13.30
CA PHE A 42 -1.14 6.79 14.21
C PHE A 42 -0.94 8.11 14.97
N ARG A 43 -0.99 9.25 14.28
CA ARG A 43 -0.79 10.57 14.88
C ARG A 43 -1.79 10.85 16.00
N GLU A 44 -3.06 10.52 15.80
CA GLU A 44 -4.10 10.72 16.80
C GLU A 44 -3.90 9.81 18.02
N LEU A 45 -3.72 8.49 17.81
CA LEU A 45 -3.58 7.56 18.94
C LEU A 45 -2.27 7.73 19.71
N LEU A 46 -1.16 8.04 19.02
CA LEU A 46 0.11 8.34 19.68
C LEU A 46 -0.03 9.58 20.57
N LEU A 47 -0.76 10.60 20.11
CA LEU A 47 -1.04 11.80 20.90
C LEU A 47 -1.90 11.48 22.14
N GLU A 48 -2.93 10.64 22.00
CA GLU A 48 -3.82 10.23 23.09
C GLU A 48 -3.07 9.54 24.24
N ILE A 49 -2.05 8.73 23.94
CA ILE A 49 -1.24 8.04 24.96
C ILE A 49 -0.09 8.90 25.49
N GLY A 50 0.03 10.16 25.07
CA GLY A 50 1.10 11.07 25.47
C GLY A 50 2.47 10.73 24.88
N TYR A 51 2.51 10.03 23.74
CA TYR A 51 3.75 9.74 23.04
C TYR A 51 4.49 11.03 22.65
N ASN A 52 5.83 10.96 22.53
CA ASN A 52 6.65 12.13 22.16
C ASN A 52 6.38 13.37 23.04
N ASN A 53 6.24 13.13 24.35
CA ASN A 53 5.92 14.14 25.36
C ASN A 53 4.61 14.92 25.07
N GLY A 54 3.64 14.25 24.44
CA GLY A 54 2.36 14.85 24.04
C GLY A 54 2.44 15.72 22.78
N ASN A 55 3.50 15.61 21.98
CA ASN A 55 3.59 16.29 20.69
C ASN A 55 3.22 15.33 19.55
N PRO A 56 2.44 15.76 18.55
CA PRO A 56 2.11 14.92 17.41
C PRO A 56 3.37 14.56 16.62
N ILE A 57 3.40 13.34 16.07
CA ILE A 57 4.40 12.96 15.07
C ILE A 57 4.18 13.72 13.76
N ASP A 58 5.23 13.88 12.97
CA ASP A 58 5.20 14.39 11.60
C ASP A 58 5.27 13.24 10.57
N GLU A 59 5.16 13.59 9.30
CA GLU A 59 5.19 12.63 8.19
C GLU A 59 6.58 12.00 8.05
N GLU A 60 7.66 12.76 8.26
CA GLU A 60 9.02 12.24 8.21
C GLU A 60 9.26 11.14 9.25
N PHE A 61 8.75 11.33 10.47
CA PHE A 61 8.77 10.32 11.50
C PHE A 61 7.96 9.10 11.10
N PHE A 62 6.75 9.29 10.58
CA PHE A 62 5.88 8.21 10.12
C PHE A 62 6.56 7.37 9.04
N ILE A 63 7.11 8.00 8.01
CA ILE A 63 7.83 7.34 6.91
C ILE A 63 9.03 6.56 7.44
N LYS A 64 9.82 7.18 8.32
CA LYS A 64 11.04 6.56 8.85
C LYS A 64 10.75 5.33 9.72
N ASN A 65 9.72 5.40 10.57
CA ASN A 65 9.54 4.45 11.67
C ASN A 65 8.37 3.48 11.48
N ILE A 66 7.41 3.79 10.59
CA ILE A 66 6.13 3.07 10.49
C ILE A 66 5.84 2.63 9.06
N ALA A 67 5.89 3.54 8.08
CA ALA A 67 5.44 3.26 6.71
C ALA A 67 6.18 2.07 6.06
N GLY A 68 5.42 1.19 5.40
CA GLY A 68 5.95 0.01 4.70
C GLY A 68 6.55 -1.08 5.61
N ARG A 69 6.39 -0.98 6.92
CA ARG A 69 6.90 -1.97 7.88
C ARG A 69 5.82 -2.94 8.32
N SER A 70 6.25 -4.12 8.76
CA SER A 70 5.36 -5.04 9.46
C SER A 70 4.89 -4.43 10.77
N ASP A 71 3.70 -4.82 11.25
CA ASP A 71 3.19 -4.40 12.55
C ASP A 71 4.20 -4.69 13.68
N THR A 72 4.87 -5.85 13.64
CA THR A 72 5.88 -6.19 14.65
C THR A 72 7.07 -5.23 14.64
N ASP A 73 7.51 -4.78 13.46
CA ASP A 73 8.62 -3.84 13.36
C ASP A 73 8.20 -2.41 13.72
N ALA A 74 7.00 -2.00 13.31
CA ALA A 74 6.43 -0.71 13.70
C ALA A 74 6.25 -0.61 15.23
N ALA A 75 5.71 -1.66 15.87
CA ALA A 75 5.61 -1.77 17.32
C ALA A 75 6.98 -1.63 18.00
N ARG A 76 8.00 -2.33 17.50
CA ARG A 76 9.36 -2.27 18.05
C ARG A 76 9.99 -0.88 17.90
N ASN A 77 9.78 -0.22 16.76
CA ASN A 77 10.30 1.12 16.52
C ASN A 77 9.64 2.18 17.41
N LEU A 78 8.33 2.07 17.61
CA LEU A 78 7.56 3.01 18.40
C LEU A 78 7.78 2.81 19.90
N PHE A 79 7.78 1.56 20.34
CA PHE A 79 7.73 1.19 21.76
C PHE A 79 8.79 0.13 22.10
N PRO A 80 10.09 0.45 22.01
CA PRO A 80 11.15 -0.51 22.31
C PRO A 80 11.11 -1.03 23.75
N ASP A 81 10.56 -0.24 24.67
CA ASP A 81 10.48 -0.55 26.10
C ASP A 81 9.13 -1.13 26.55
N TRP A 82 8.16 -1.27 25.64
CA TRP A 82 6.87 -1.87 25.98
C TRP A 82 6.93 -3.38 25.90
N ASP A 83 6.09 -4.04 26.70
CA ASP A 83 5.81 -5.44 26.49
C ASP A 83 5.12 -5.64 25.11
N ARG A 84 5.37 -6.81 24.52
CA ARG A 84 4.88 -7.11 23.16
C ARG A 84 3.36 -7.07 23.07
N GLU A 85 2.66 -7.55 24.09
CA GLU A 85 1.20 -7.65 24.07
C GLU A 85 0.57 -6.25 24.03
N LYS A 86 1.04 -5.35 24.88
CA LYS A 86 0.62 -3.95 24.90
C LYS A 86 0.93 -3.22 23.60
N ALA A 87 2.12 -3.43 23.03
CA ALA A 87 2.50 -2.80 21.76
C ALA A 87 1.64 -3.29 20.58
N MET A 88 1.34 -4.59 20.53
CA MET A 88 0.44 -5.14 19.52
C MET A 88 -1.00 -4.65 19.71
N LYS A 89 -1.48 -4.56 20.96
CA LYS A 89 -2.80 -4.00 21.25
C LYS A 89 -2.93 -2.57 20.73
N PHE A 90 -1.89 -1.74 20.85
CA PHE A 90 -1.89 -0.40 20.27
C PHE A 90 -2.09 -0.42 18.75
N LEU A 91 -1.46 -1.36 18.04
CA LEU A 91 -1.62 -1.49 16.59
C LEU A 91 -3.02 -1.97 16.20
N ASP A 92 -3.61 -2.86 16.98
CA ASP A 92 -5.01 -3.29 16.81
C ASP A 92 -5.98 -2.12 17.01
N ASP A 93 -5.76 -1.30 18.05
CA ASP A 93 -6.55 -0.10 18.35
C ASP A 93 -6.40 0.93 17.22
N LYS A 94 -5.18 1.14 16.71
CA LYS A 94 -4.89 1.98 15.54
C LYS A 94 -5.65 1.48 14.32
N GLU A 95 -5.66 0.18 14.07
CA GLU A 95 -6.36 -0.40 12.93
C GLU A 95 -7.88 -0.27 13.07
N ALA A 96 -8.41 -0.43 14.28
CA ALA A 96 -9.83 -0.16 14.57
C ALA A 96 -10.19 1.31 14.33
N HIS A 97 -9.26 2.23 14.62
CA HIS A 97 -9.44 3.65 14.35
C HIS A 97 -9.37 3.97 12.85
N TYR A 98 -8.37 3.43 12.13
CA TYR A 98 -8.29 3.52 10.67
C TYR A 98 -9.59 3.06 10.00
N ARG A 99 -10.16 1.93 10.40
CA ARG A 99 -11.45 1.42 9.88
C ARG A 99 -12.63 2.38 10.06
N LYS A 100 -12.60 3.27 11.07
CA LYS A 100 -13.62 4.31 11.24
C LYS A 100 -13.41 5.50 10.30
N LEU A 101 -12.16 5.79 9.94
CA LEU A 101 -11.76 6.88 9.05
C LEU A 101 -11.94 6.50 7.57
N ALA A 102 -11.56 5.28 7.20
CA ALA A 102 -11.46 4.82 5.81
C ALA A 102 -12.74 5.05 4.97
N PRO A 103 -13.97 4.69 5.41
CA PRO A 103 -15.16 4.87 4.59
C PRO A 103 -15.48 6.33 4.21
N LYS A 104 -14.90 7.30 4.93
CA LYS A 104 -15.18 8.72 4.77
C LYS A 104 -14.13 9.46 3.94
N GLN A 105 -12.90 8.95 3.94
CA GLN A 105 -11.73 9.70 3.47
C GLN A 105 -10.86 8.92 2.47
N LEU A 106 -11.05 7.60 2.34
CA LEU A 106 -10.22 6.79 1.47
C LEU A 106 -10.50 7.10 -0.01
N VAL A 107 -9.43 7.37 -0.77
CA VAL A 107 -9.51 7.75 -2.17
C VAL A 107 -8.89 6.65 -3.04
N ALA A 108 -9.56 6.29 -4.13
CA ALA A 108 -9.01 5.37 -5.11
C ALA A 108 -7.79 5.99 -5.81
N VAL A 109 -6.74 5.21 -6.06
CA VAL A 109 -5.56 5.74 -6.76
C VAL A 109 -5.91 6.19 -8.18
N ASN A 110 -5.20 7.23 -8.65
CA ASN A 110 -5.39 7.76 -9.99
C ASN A 110 -5.14 6.68 -11.06
N GLY A 111 -6.14 6.47 -11.92
CA GLY A 111 -6.05 5.49 -13.00
C GLY A 111 -6.53 4.06 -12.65
N LEU A 112 -6.90 3.78 -11.39
CA LEU A 112 -7.43 2.46 -11.00
C LEU A 112 -8.59 2.00 -11.89
N ASN A 113 -9.55 2.88 -12.15
CA ASN A 113 -10.70 2.56 -12.99
C ASN A 113 -10.29 2.26 -14.44
N LYS A 114 -9.25 2.92 -14.95
CA LYS A 114 -8.74 2.70 -16.31
C LYS A 114 -8.10 1.32 -16.43
N ILE A 115 -7.25 0.92 -15.46
CA ILE A 115 -6.63 -0.40 -15.49
C ILE A 115 -7.65 -1.51 -15.23
N CYS A 116 -8.60 -1.30 -14.32
CA CYS A 116 -9.69 -2.25 -14.08
C CYS A 116 -10.53 -2.50 -15.34
N LYS A 117 -10.82 -1.44 -16.11
CA LYS A 117 -11.49 -1.56 -17.40
C LYS A 117 -10.62 -2.32 -18.41
N TRP A 118 -9.33 -1.99 -18.52
CA TRP A 118 -8.40 -2.65 -19.43
C TRP A 118 -8.31 -4.18 -19.19
N VAL A 119 -8.26 -4.59 -17.92
CA VAL A 119 -8.27 -6.00 -17.51
C VAL A 119 -9.57 -6.68 -17.93
N SER A 120 -10.72 -6.03 -17.68
CA SER A 120 -12.03 -6.55 -18.03
C SER A 120 -12.23 -6.69 -19.54
N ASP A 121 -11.83 -5.68 -20.32
CA ASP A 121 -11.97 -5.66 -21.78
C ASP A 121 -11.15 -6.77 -22.47
N ARG A 122 -10.18 -7.38 -21.76
CA ARG A 122 -9.32 -8.46 -22.25
C ARG A 122 -9.71 -9.84 -21.74
N GLY A 123 -10.77 -9.96 -20.94
CA GLY A 123 -11.19 -11.22 -20.35
C GLY A 123 -10.19 -11.82 -19.35
N LEU A 124 -9.29 -10.98 -18.80
CA LEU A 124 -8.30 -11.42 -17.82
C LEU A 124 -8.96 -11.64 -16.46
N LYS A 125 -8.50 -12.67 -15.73
CA LYS A 125 -8.94 -12.91 -14.35
C LYS A 125 -8.41 -11.79 -13.44
N ARG A 126 -9.15 -11.41 -12.40
CA ARG A 126 -8.68 -10.45 -11.40
C ARG A 126 -9.12 -10.80 -9.99
N ALA A 127 -8.28 -10.45 -9.02
CA ALA A 127 -8.62 -10.42 -7.60
C ALA A 127 -8.26 -9.05 -7.02
N ARG A 128 -9.12 -8.54 -6.16
CA ARG A 128 -9.04 -7.26 -5.45
C ARG A 128 -9.73 -7.41 -4.10
#